data_AF-A0A9E2TWJ5-F1
#
_entry.id   AF-A0A9E2TWJ5-F1
#
_cell.length_a   1.000
_cell.length_b   1.000
_cell.length_c   1.000
_cell.angle_alpha   90.00
_cell.angle_beta   90.00
_cell.angle_gamma   90.00
#
_symmetry.space_group_name_H-M   'P 1'
#
loop_
_entity.id
_entity.type
_entity.pdbx_description
1 polymer ?
#
loop_
_entity_poly.entity_id
_entity_poly.type
_entity_poly.pdbx_seq_one_letter_code
_entity_poly.pdbx_strand_id
1 'polypeptide(L)' 'MESKLKEHLVQIADRITPESTLEDVYEQLSLLADIEESEEQEMNGETLTQKEVEEKSKGWLK' A
#
# COMPACT_ATOMS: atom_id res chain seq x y z
N MET A 1 -4.79 4.90 -13.81
CA MET A 1 -4.65 3.65 -13.02
C MET A 1 -3.81 2.62 -13.77
N GLU A 2 -4.20 2.14 -14.96
CA GLU A 2 -3.41 1.13 -15.72
C GLU A 2 -1.93 1.50 -15.95
N SER A 3 -1.61 2.78 -16.14
CA SER A 3 -0.22 3.22 -16.36
C SER A 3 0.65 3.11 -15.11
N LYS A 4 0.11 3.47 -13.93
CA LYS A 4 0.84 3.44 -12.65
C LYS A 4 1.10 2.00 -12.19
N LEU A 5 0.09 1.13 -12.24
CA LEU A 5 0.24 -0.30 -11.90
C LEU A 5 1.35 -0.94 -12.75
N LYS A 6 1.34 -0.67 -14.06
CA LYS A 6 2.37 -1.17 -14.98
C LYS A 6 3.77 -0.64 -14.61
N GLU A 7 3.90 0.63 -14.24
CA GLU A 7 5.17 1.20 -13.78
C GLU A 7 5.66 0.55 -12.48
N HIS A 8 4.79 0.32 -11.51
CA HIS A 8 5.14 -0.35 -10.26
C HIS A 8 5.52 -1.81 -10.46
N LEU A 9 4.81 -2.55 -11.32
CA LEU A 9 5.16 -3.93 -11.67
C LEU A 9 6.53 -4.02 -12.36
N VAL A 10 6.87 -3.04 -13.21
CA VAL A 10 8.20 -2.94 -13.82
C VAL A 10 9.27 -2.65 -12.76
N GLN A 11 9.01 -1.75 -11.81
CA GLN A 11 9.94 -1.47 -10.72
C GLN A 11 10.17 -2.69 -9.80
N ILE A 12 9.14 -3.49 -9.57
CA ILE A 12 9.24 -4.77 -8.83
C ILE A 12 10.13 -5.72 -9.64
N ALA A 13 9.84 -5.89 -10.93
CA ALA A 13 10.62 -6.76 -11.81
C ALA A 13 12.11 -6.37 -11.89
N ASP A 14 12.44 -5.08 -11.89
CA ASP A 14 13.81 -4.56 -11.89
C ASP A 14 14.57 -4.86 -10.58
N ARG A 15 13.85 -5.15 -9.48
CA ARG A 15 14.41 -5.47 -8.17
C ARG A 15 14.51 -6.98 -7.90
N ILE A 16 13.94 -7.81 -8.78
CA ILE A 16 14.04 -9.27 -8.67
C ILE A 16 15.45 -9.70 -9.07
N THR A 17 16.11 -10.41 -8.17
CA THR A 17 17.41 -11.04 -8.42
C THR A 17 17.24 -12.56 -8.54
N PRO A 18 18.23 -13.30 -9.05
CA PRO A 18 18.20 -14.76 -9.07
C PRO A 18 18.04 -15.41 -7.69
N GLU A 19 18.37 -14.68 -6.63
CA GLU A 19 18.23 -15.09 -5.24
C GLU A 19 16.85 -14.77 -4.65
N SER A 20 16.04 -13.95 -5.34
CA SER A 20 14.70 -13.61 -4.88
C SER A 20 13.82 -14.85 -4.82
N THR A 21 13.12 -14.99 -3.70
CA THR A 21 12.13 -16.03 -3.49
C THR A 21 10.76 -15.61 -4.03
N LEU A 22 9.86 -16.58 -4.15
CA LEU A 22 8.48 -16.29 -4.53
C LEU A 22 7.80 -15.43 -3.45
N GLU A 23 8.14 -15.66 -2.20
CA GLU A 23 7.67 -14.91 -1.04
C GLU A 23 8.07 -13.43 -1.13
N ASP A 24 9.30 -13.12 -1.54
CA ASP A 24 9.77 -11.74 -1.73
C ASP A 24 8.94 -10.99 -2.79
N VAL A 25 8.53 -11.70 -3.86
CA VAL A 25 7.68 -11.14 -4.91
C VAL A 25 6.26 -10.89 -4.38
N TYR A 26 5.71 -11.82 -3.60
CA TYR A 26 4.39 -11.64 -2.99
C TYR A 26 4.35 -10.49 -1.99
N GLU A 27 5.40 -10.32 -1.19
CA GLU A 27 5.49 -9.20 -0.25
C GLU A 27 5.46 -7.86 -0.99
N GLN A 28 6.24 -7.72 -2.07
CA GLN A 28 6.24 -6.50 -2.88
C GLN A 28 4.90 -6.22 -3.56
N LEU A 29 4.20 -7.25 -4.03
CA LEU A 29 2.88 -7.10 -4.62
C LEU A 29 1.82 -6.74 -3.58
N SER A 30 1.90 -7.28 -2.37
CA SER A 30 1.01 -6.91 -1.27
C SER A 30 1.18 -5.44 -0.89
N LEU A 31 2.44 -4.99 -0.77
CA LEU A 31 2.73 -3.58 -0.50
C LEU A 31 2.20 -2.65 -1.61
N LEU A 32 2.24 -3.10 -2.87
CA LEU A 32 1.69 -2.31 -3.97
C LEU A 32 0.17 -2.16 -3.85
N ALA A 33 -0.55 -3.23 -3.50
CA ALA A 33 -1.99 -3.17 -3.29
C ALA A 33 -2.36 -2.22 -2.13
N ASP A 34 -1.61 -2.28 -1.03
CA ASP A 34 -1.80 -1.39 0.13
C ASP A 34 -1.53 0.09 -0.23
N ILE A 35 -0.54 0.35 -1.09
CA ILE A 35 -0.23 1.69 -1.60
C ILE A 35 -1.36 2.21 -2.50
N GLU A 36 -1.86 1.40 -3.42
CA GLU A 36 -2.97 1.80 -4.32
C GLU A 36 -4.23 2.12 -3.52
N GLU A 37 -4.57 1.31 -2.52
CA GLU A 37 -5.68 1.58 -1.60
C GLU A 37 -5.46 2.90 -0.84
N SER A 38 -4.24 3.13 -0.34
CA SER A 38 -3.90 4.36 0.38
C SER A 38 -4.00 5.61 -0.51
N GLU A 39 -3.55 5.54 -1.77
CA GLU A 39 -3.69 6.65 -2.73
C GLU A 39 -5.17 6.96 -3.03
N GLU A 40 -6.01 5.93 -3.17
CA GLU A 40 -7.45 6.10 -3.38
C GLU A 40 -8.13 6.73 -2.15
N GLN A 41 -7.81 6.25 -0.95
CA GLN A 41 -8.28 6.83 0.31
C GLN A 41 -7.86 8.30 0.44
N GLU A 42 -6.62 8.64 0.08
CA GLU A 42 -6.15 10.03 0.07
C GLU A 42 -6.95 10.89 -0.91
N MET A 43 -7.12 10.42 -2.16
CA MET A 43 -7.90 11.13 -3.18
C MET A 43 -9.36 11.36 -2.76
N ASN A 44 -9.94 10.40 -2.03
CA ASN A 44 -11.31 10.48 -1.52
C ASN A 44 -11.42 11.31 -0.24
N GLY A 45 -10.32 11.81 0.31
CA GLY A 45 -10.29 12.57 1.56
C GLY A 45 -10.54 11.70 2.79
N GLU A 46 -10.31 10.39 2.70
CA GLU A 46 -10.46 9.40 3.77
C GLU A 46 -9.24 9.37 4.72
N THR A 47 -8.40 10.40 4.68
CA THR A 47 -7.28 10.60 5.60
C THR A 47 -7.75 11.13 6.95
N LEU A 48 -7.19 10.59 8.03
CA LEU A 48 -7.44 11.09 9.37
C LEU A 48 -6.24 11.92 9.86
N THR A 49 -6.52 13.05 10.48
CA THR A 49 -5.53 13.76 11.29
C THR A 49 -5.20 12.97 12.55
N GLN A 50 -4.05 13.26 13.15
CA GLN A 50 -3.64 12.66 14.43
C GLN A 50 -4.76 12.76 15.49
N LYS A 51 -5.41 13.92 15.60
CA LYS A 51 -6.48 14.14 16.56
C LYS A 51 -7.68 13.21 16.30
N GLU A 52 -8.07 13.03 15.04
CA GLU A 52 -9.18 12.16 14.67
C GLU A 52 -8.87 10.67 14.94
N VAL A 53 -7.62 10.26 14.77
CA VAL A 53 -7.15 8.91 15.14
C VAL A 53 -7.21 8.69 16.65
N GLU A 54 -6.75 9.66 17.45
CA GLU A 54 -6.81 9.60 18.92
C GLU A 54 -8.26 9.54 19.44
N GLU A 55 -9.19 10.21 18.77
CA GLU A 55 -10.61 10.17 19.11
C GLU A 55 -11.27 8.83 18.71
N LYS A 56 -11.02 8.34 17.49
CA LYS A 56 -11.61 7.08 16.99
C LYS A 56 -11.07 5.85 17.71
N SER A 57 -9.77 5.81 18.02
CA SER A 57 -9.11 4.67 18.69
C SER A 57 -9.72 4.35 20.06
N LYS A 58 -10.20 5.36 20.80
CA LYS A 58 -10.93 5.18 22.07
C LYS A 58 -12.22 4.37 21.91
N GLY A 59 -12.80 4.35 20.71
CA GLY A 59 -13.98 3.56 20.37
C GLY A 59 -13.69 2.09 20.05
N TRP A 60 -12.45 1.74 19.72
CA TRP A 60 -12.03 0.38 19.37
C TRP A 60 -11.63 -0.47 20.57
N LEU A 61 -11.37 0.15 21.73
CA LEU A 61 -11.02 -0.50 22.99
C LEU A 61 -12.25 -0.90 23.83
N LYS A 62 -13.46 -0.83 23.27
CA LYS A 62 -14.70 -1.31 23.89
C LYS A 62 -15.03 -2.72 23.41
#